data_AF-A0A1E3PNE6-F1
#
_entry.id   AF-A0A1E3PNE6-F1
#
_cell.length_a   1.000
_cell.length_b   1.000
_cell.length_c   1.000
_cell.angle_alpha   90.00
_cell.angle_beta   90.00
_cell.angle_gamma   90.00
#
_symmetry.space_group_name_H-M   'P 1'
#
loop_
_entity.id
_entity.type
_entity.pdbx_description
1 polymer ?
#
loop_
_entity_poly.entity_id
_entity_poly.type
_entity_poly.pdbx_seq_one_letter_code
_entity_poly.pdbx_strand_id
1 'polypeptide(L)'
;FYSLPPKLINFFARYPPAPFREYSSQPELTTAPNANPFLNNRHPVTNNVHDAIYSSRRQSDLYKLAYKYGIHELLPPCKHNKKFYEAKYEESPRLKG
;
A
#
# COMPACT_ATOMS: atom_id res chain seq x y z
N PHE A 1 4.82 -19.38 6.60
CA PHE A 1 5.25 -18.50 5.50
C PHE A 1 5.43 -19.21 4.15
N TYR A 2 5.79 -20.50 4.08
CA TYR A 2 6.00 -21.22 2.81
C TYR A 2 4.74 -21.45 1.94
N SER A 3 3.53 -21.25 2.47
CA SER A 3 2.27 -21.33 1.71
C SER A 3 1.81 -19.97 1.14
N LEU A 4 2.59 -18.90 1.36
CA LEU A 4 2.23 -17.58 0.83
C LEU A 4 2.54 -17.50 -0.67
N PRO A 5 1.71 -16.79 -1.45
CA PRO A 5 2.00 -16.53 -2.85
C PRO A 5 3.35 -15.81 -2.99
N PRO A 6 4.17 -16.14 -4.01
CA PRO A 6 5.49 -15.55 -4.20
C PRO A 6 5.46 -14.02 -4.34
N LYS A 7 4.35 -13.47 -4.86
CA LYS A 7 4.14 -12.01 -4.93
C LYS A 7 4.16 -11.33 -3.56
N LEU A 8 3.52 -11.94 -2.56
CA LEU A 8 3.48 -11.41 -1.19
C LEU A 8 4.83 -11.59 -0.50
N ILE A 9 5.46 -12.75 -0.68
CA ILE A 9 6.81 -13.03 -0.14
C ILE A 9 7.81 -11.98 -0.65
N ASN A 10 7.85 -11.76 -1.97
CA ASN A 10 8.76 -10.79 -2.58
C ASN A 10 8.44 -9.35 -2.15
N PHE A 11 7.16 -9.03 -1.91
CA PHE A 11 6.77 -7.73 -1.38
C PHE A 11 7.32 -7.53 0.03
N PHE A 12 7.06 -8.46 0.95
CA PHE A 12 7.50 -8.35 2.34
C PHE A 12 9.02 -8.48 2.51
N ALA A 13 9.70 -9.21 1.63
CA ALA A 13 11.16 -9.26 1.61
C ALA A 13 11.78 -7.89 1.30
N ARG A 14 11.13 -7.09 0.44
CA ARG A 14 11.59 -5.74 0.07
C ARG A 14 11.06 -4.66 1.02
N TYR A 15 9.84 -4.84 1.50
CA TYR A 15 9.12 -3.92 2.36
C TYR A 15 8.65 -4.67 3.61
N PRO A 16 9.54 -4.84 4.61
CA PRO A 16 9.18 -5.57 5.82
C PRO A 16 8.10 -4.80 6.60
N PRO A 17 7.17 -5.50 7.28
CA PRO A 17 6.15 -4.88 8.12
C PRO A 17 6.70 -4.50 9.51
N ALA A 18 5.85 -3.88 10.34
CA ALA A 18 6.17 -3.58 11.73
C ALA A 18 6.56 -4.86 12.51
N PRO A 19 7.52 -4.80 13.45
CA PRO A 19 8.18 -3.61 14.00
C PRO A 19 9.40 -3.11 13.21
N PHE A 20 9.79 -3.80 12.13
CA PHE A 20 11.01 -3.45 11.40
C PHE A 20 10.90 -2.14 10.63
N ARG A 21 9.72 -1.83 10.11
CA ARG A 21 9.46 -0.60 9.35
C ARG A 21 8.01 -0.19 9.42
N GLU A 22 7.79 1.07 9.77
CA GLU A 22 6.49 1.73 9.71
C GLU A 22 6.47 2.68 8.52
N TYR A 23 5.45 2.56 7.68
CA TYR A 23 5.32 3.37 6.48
C TYR A 23 4.31 4.48 6.71
N SER A 24 4.62 5.67 6.20
CA SER A 24 3.76 6.84 6.34
C SER A 24 2.41 6.66 5.63
N SER A 25 1.38 7.25 6.21
CA SER A 25 0.06 7.38 5.58
C SER A 25 0.01 8.54 4.58
N GLN A 26 0.98 9.45 4.66
CA GLN A 26 1.08 10.64 3.81
C GLN A 26 2.23 10.50 2.81
N PRO A 27 2.15 11.20 1.66
CA PRO A 27 3.25 11.22 0.70
C PRO A 27 4.47 11.92 1.31
N GLU A 28 5.63 11.27 1.22
CA GLU A 28 6.88 11.75 1.81
C GLU A 28 7.97 11.98 0.76
N LEU A 29 9.19 12.27 1.21
CA LEU A 29 10.36 12.33 0.35
C LEU A 29 10.73 10.92 -0.12
N THR A 30 11.06 10.78 -1.40
CA THR A 30 11.47 9.49 -2.01
C THR A 30 12.66 8.83 -1.32
N THR A 31 13.55 9.61 -0.70
CA THR A 31 14.72 9.13 0.04
C THR A 31 14.41 8.77 1.50
N ALA A 32 13.23 9.13 2.02
CA ALA A 32 12.88 8.91 3.41
C ALA A 32 12.75 7.40 3.73
N PRO A 33 13.19 6.95 4.92
CA PRO A 33 13.12 5.55 5.29
C PRO A 33 11.68 5.06 5.46
N ASN A 34 10.74 5.92 5.84
CA ASN A 34 9.32 5.63 6.00
C ASN A 34 8.49 5.88 4.72
N ALA A 35 9.14 6.14 3.58
CA ALA A 35 8.48 6.39 2.31
C ALA A 35 7.63 5.19 1.87
N ASN A 36 6.32 5.41 1.75
CA ASN A 36 5.37 4.36 1.43
C ASN A 36 5.44 4.01 -0.07
N PRO A 37 5.63 2.72 -0.45
CA PRO A 37 5.69 2.31 -1.86
C PRO A 37 4.37 2.44 -2.63
N PHE A 38 3.26 2.67 -1.93
CA PHE A 38 1.92 2.83 -2.50
C PHE A 38 1.54 4.30 -2.76
N LEU A 39 2.33 5.25 -2.23
CA LEU A 39 2.06 6.68 -2.38
C LEU A 39 2.99 7.31 -3.41
N ASN A 40 2.51 8.42 -3.99
CA ASN A 40 3.30 9.23 -4.90
C ASN A 40 4.20 10.13 -4.05
N ASN A 41 5.48 9.78 -3.93
CA ASN A 41 6.43 10.48 -3.08
C ASN A 41 7.15 11.59 -3.86
N ARG A 42 7.56 12.65 -3.17
CA ARG A 42 8.26 13.81 -3.77
C ARG A 42 9.77 13.60 -3.78
N HIS A 43 10.44 13.97 -4.86
CA HIS A 43 11.89 13.95 -4.91
C HIS A 43 12.49 15.18 -4.21
N PRO A 44 13.48 15.02 -3.31
CA PRO A 44 13.99 16.14 -2.50
C PRO A 44 14.71 17.22 -3.34
N VAL A 45 15.44 16.83 -4.38
CA VAL A 45 16.23 17.78 -5.21
C VAL A 45 15.37 18.48 -6.27
N THR A 46 14.75 17.70 -7.16
CA THR A 46 13.93 18.24 -8.27
C THR A 46 12.55 18.71 -7.85
N ASN A 47 12.09 18.41 -6.63
CA ASN A 47 10.73 18.69 -6.15
C ASN A 47 9.58 18.08 -6.96
N ASN A 48 9.90 17.24 -7.94
CA ASN A 48 8.91 16.52 -8.74
C ASN A 48 8.29 15.39 -7.95
N VAL A 49 7.01 15.13 -8.18
CA VAL A 49 6.30 13.98 -7.60
C VAL A 49 6.53 12.77 -8.47
N HIS A 50 7.06 11.71 -7.88
CA HIS A 50 7.26 10.43 -8.57
C HIS A 50 5.97 9.61 -8.48
N ASP A 51 5.75 8.79 -9.50
CA ASP A 51 4.71 7.76 -9.44
C ASP A 51 5.00 6.76 -8.31
N ALA A 52 3.93 6.22 -7.73
CA ALA A 52 4.05 5.18 -6.72
C ALA A 52 4.79 3.95 -7.31
N ILE A 53 5.71 3.38 -6.51
CA ILE A 53 6.52 2.22 -6.90
C ILE A 53 5.63 1.05 -7.31
N TYR A 54 4.51 0.88 -6.60
CA TYR A 54 3.43 -0.02 -7.01
C TYR A 54 2.28 0.81 -7.54
N SER A 55 1.85 0.56 -8.77
CA SER A 55 0.66 1.20 -9.35
C SER A 55 -0.62 0.78 -8.63
N SER A 56 -1.69 1.58 -8.73
CA SER A 56 -2.98 1.31 -8.08
C SER A 56 -3.54 -0.10 -8.36
N ARG A 57 -3.29 -0.64 -9.55
CA ARG A 57 -3.63 -2.02 -9.90
C ARG A 57 -2.83 -3.02 -9.05
N ARG A 58 -1.50 -2.92 -9.06
CA ARG A 58 -0.61 -3.83 -8.32
C ARG A 58 -0.85 -3.76 -6.81
N GLN A 59 -1.11 -2.56 -6.28
CA GLN A 59 -1.52 -2.36 -4.89
C GLN A 59 -2.80 -3.15 -4.57
N SER A 60 -3.81 -3.02 -5.43
CA SER A 60 -5.09 -3.72 -5.24
C SER A 60 -4.91 -5.24 -5.32
N ASP A 61 -4.08 -5.74 -6.24
CA ASP A 61 -3.79 -7.17 -6.34
C ASP A 61 -3.09 -7.69 -5.08
N LEU A 62 -2.11 -6.95 -4.55
CA LEU A 62 -1.45 -7.29 -3.29
C LEU A 62 -2.42 -7.27 -2.11
N TYR A 63 -3.25 -6.24 -2.01
CA TYR A 63 -4.23 -6.13 -0.93
C TYR A 63 -5.22 -7.28 -0.97
N LYS A 64 -5.81 -7.58 -2.13
CA LYS A 64 -6.76 -8.70 -2.28
C LYS A 64 -6.11 -10.04 -1.95
N LEU A 65 -4.86 -10.24 -2.36
CA LEU A 65 -4.10 -11.43 -1.98
C LEU A 65 -3.89 -11.48 -0.46
N ALA A 66 -3.38 -10.41 0.15
CA ALA A 66 -3.14 -10.35 1.59
C ALA A 66 -4.43 -10.56 2.40
N TYR A 67 -5.55 -10.02 1.92
CA TYR A 67 -6.87 -10.21 2.49
C TYR A 67 -7.29 -11.69 2.47
N LYS A 68 -7.10 -12.39 1.34
CA LYS A 68 -7.37 -13.83 1.24
C LYS A 68 -6.58 -14.67 2.25
N TYR A 69 -5.37 -14.23 2.60
CA TYR A 69 -4.50 -14.93 3.55
C TYR A 69 -4.55 -14.34 4.98
N GLY A 70 -5.43 -13.36 5.25
CA GLY A 70 -5.60 -12.75 6.58
C GLY A 70 -4.43 -11.89 7.06
N ILE A 71 -3.57 -11.40 6.16
CA ILE A 71 -2.35 -10.63 6.50
C ILE A 71 -2.36 -9.21 5.93
N HIS A 72 -3.54 -8.68 5.61
CA HIS A 72 -3.67 -7.34 5.01
C HIS A 72 -3.22 -6.20 5.93
N GLU A 73 -3.34 -6.36 7.24
CA GLU A 73 -2.87 -5.39 8.25
C GLU A 73 -1.35 -5.15 8.23
N LEU A 74 -0.58 -6.11 7.69
CA LEU A 74 0.87 -5.99 7.56
C LEU A 74 1.28 -5.13 6.35
N LEU A 75 0.36 -4.80 5.45
CA LEU A 75 0.65 -3.96 4.31
C LEU A 75 0.72 -2.48 4.71
N PRO A 76 1.53 -1.67 4.00
CA PRO A 76 1.49 -0.23 4.19
C PRO A 76 0.10 0.34 3.82
N PRO A 77 -0.28 1.49 4.40
CA PRO A 77 -1.57 2.10 4.14
C PRO A 77 -1.74 2.40 2.64
N CYS A 78 -2.90 2.04 2.11
CA CYS A 78 -3.21 2.18 0.69
C CYS A 78 -3.44 3.66 0.30
N LYS A 79 -3.18 3.98 -0.97
CA LYS A 79 -3.39 5.32 -1.52
C LYS A 79 -4.84 5.81 -1.29
N HIS A 80 -4.98 7.04 -0.79
CA HIS A 80 -6.27 7.67 -0.47
C HIS A 80 -7.17 6.84 0.46
N ASN A 81 -6.59 6.05 1.38
CA ASN A 81 -7.34 5.17 2.28
C ASN A 81 -8.35 4.28 1.53
N LYS A 82 -7.96 3.79 0.35
CA LYS A 82 -8.82 2.97 -0.50
C LYS A 82 -9.30 1.74 0.27
N LYS A 83 -10.62 1.60 0.35
CA LYS A 83 -11.30 0.50 1.04
C LYS A 83 -11.63 -0.63 0.10
N PHE A 84 -11.71 -1.83 0.64
CA PHE A 84 -11.97 -3.07 -0.09
C PHE A 84 -13.08 -3.86 0.60
N TYR A 85 -13.79 -4.68 -0.18
CA TYR A 85 -14.83 -5.60 0.31
C TYR A 85 -15.88 -4.92 1.21
N GLU A 86 -16.11 -5.44 2.41
CA GLU A 86 -17.10 -4.98 3.38
C GLU A 86 -16.90 -3.51 3.76
N ALA A 87 -15.67 -3.12 4.11
CA ALA A 87 -15.34 -1.74 4.46
C ALA A 87 -15.66 -0.74 3.34
N LYS A 88 -15.59 -1.18 2.07
CA LYS A 88 -16.04 -0.35 0.95
C LYS A 88 -17.57 -0.29 0.89
N TYR A 89 -18.24 -1.43 1.08
CA TYR A 89 -19.70 -1.51 0.98
C TYR A 89 -20.38 -0.63 2.04
N GLU A 90 -19.91 -0.69 3.28
CA GLU A 90 -20.48 0.07 4.40
C GLU A 90 -20.32 1.58 4.24
N GLU A 91 -19.19 2.03 3.70
CA GLU A 91 -18.88 3.45 3.61
C GLU A 91 -19.24 4.11 2.28
N SER A 92 -19.59 3.33 1.26
CA SER A 92 -19.88 3.87 -0.07
C SER A 92 -21.13 4.76 -0.01
N PRO A 93 -21.00 6.08 -0.27
CA PRO A 93 -22.16 6.96 -0.31
C PRO A 93 -23.03 6.62 -1.53
N ARG A 94 -24.35 6.76 -1.38
CA ARG A 94 -25.27 6.66 -2.52
C ARG A 94 -25.07 7.87 -3.43
N LEU A 95 -24.68 7.62 -4.68
CA LEU A 95 -24.50 8.67 -5.68
C LEU A 95 -25.85 9.26 -6.08
N LYS A 96 -25.85 10.57 -6.37
CA LYS A 96 -27.03 11.25 -6.91
C LYS A 96 -27.27 10.76 -8.35
N GLY A 97 -28.48 10.27 -8.61
CA GLY A 97 -28.96 9.88 -9.95
C GLY A 97 -29.37 11.06 -10.80
#